data_AF-A0A2N2ZXB1-F1
#
_entry.id   AF-A0A2N2ZXB1-F1
#
_cell.length_a   1.000
_cell.length_b   1.000
_cell.length_c   1.000
_cell.angle_alpha   90.00
_cell.angle_beta   90.00
_cell.angle_gamma   90.00
#
_symmetry.space_group_name_H-M   'P 1'
#
loop_
_entity.id
_entity.type
_entity.pdbx_description
1 polymer ?
#
loop_
_entity_poly.entity_id
_entity_poly.type
_entity_poly.pdbx_seq_one_letter_code
_entity_poly.pdbx_strand_id
1 'polypeptide(L)'
;MTEIKIQKKKSILPYVLFGIFVLGVIVYFLYTSNNEMISEEPLSKTDLIDVREDNAQVNAYVSFIQSGDTAMTFDHTFANEALTELANATGALANDLGFDIKTDLDKVKVLAEKIINDPYAVTHSTDIRKAGDIITASLSSMQKAMFPGLSAEAAEVQRTVAKINPQILTLDQKDDVKAFFRSAADLLQKMN
;
A
#
# COMPACT_ATOMS: atom_id res chain seq x y z
N MET A 1 40.31 -26.58 -92.41
CA MET A 1 40.09 -27.33 -91.16
C MET A 1 39.87 -26.31 -90.06
N THR A 2 38.75 -26.36 -89.34
CA THR A 2 38.39 -25.37 -88.32
C THR A 2 38.26 -26.10 -86.97
N GLU A 3 39.10 -25.71 -86.01
CA GLU A 3 39.06 -26.22 -84.64
C GLU A 3 38.02 -25.45 -83.80
N ILE A 4 37.18 -26.19 -83.07
CA ILE A 4 36.17 -25.64 -82.16
C ILE A 4 36.71 -25.74 -80.72
N LYS A 5 36.88 -24.60 -80.05
CA LYS A 5 37.23 -24.54 -78.62
C LYS A 5 35.97 -24.54 -77.77
N ILE A 6 35.86 -25.49 -76.83
CA ILE A 6 34.76 -25.60 -75.87
C ILE A 6 35.21 -25.01 -74.52
N GLN A 7 34.50 -23.99 -74.03
CA GLN A 7 34.71 -23.45 -72.69
C GLN A 7 33.84 -24.18 -71.64
N LYS A 8 34.43 -24.46 -70.47
CA LYS A 8 33.82 -25.26 -69.39
C LYS A 8 32.96 -24.36 -68.47
N LYS A 9 31.65 -24.63 -68.41
CA LYS A 9 30.68 -23.89 -67.58
C LYS A 9 30.92 -24.16 -66.09
N LYS A 10 31.04 -23.10 -65.27
CA LYS A 10 31.18 -23.22 -63.81
C LYS A 10 29.88 -23.76 -63.21
N SER A 11 30.01 -24.80 -62.37
CA SER A 11 28.86 -25.44 -61.73
C SER A 11 28.33 -24.56 -60.59
N ILE A 12 27.10 -24.06 -60.75
CA ILE A 12 26.38 -23.25 -59.76
C ILE A 12 25.69 -24.09 -58.68
N LEU A 13 25.72 -25.41 -58.84
CA LEU A 13 25.01 -26.38 -58.00
C LEU A 13 25.34 -26.30 -56.49
N PRO A 14 26.59 -26.07 -56.04
CA PRO A 14 26.88 -26.00 -54.60
C PRO A 14 26.27 -24.76 -53.92
N TYR A 15 26.17 -23.63 -54.65
CA TYR A 15 25.59 -22.40 -54.10
C TYR A 15 24.08 -22.48 -53.97
N VAL A 16 23.41 -23.16 -54.91
CA VAL A 16 21.96 -23.39 -54.83
C VAL A 16 21.61 -24.29 -53.64
N LEU A 17 22.40 -25.36 -53.41
CA LEU A 17 22.21 -26.24 -52.24
C LEU A 17 22.42 -25.50 -50.91
N PHE A 18 23.43 -24.63 -50.83
CA PHE A 18 23.69 -23.85 -49.62
C PHE A 18 22.54 -22.88 -49.33
N GLY A 19 21.98 -22.22 -50.35
CA GLY A 19 20.83 -21.33 -50.19
C GLY A 19 19.60 -22.04 -49.64
N ILE A 20 19.30 -23.24 -50.13
CA ILE A 20 18.16 -24.05 -49.65
C ILE A 20 18.36 -24.49 -48.20
N PHE A 21 19.58 -24.89 -47.83
CA PHE A 21 19.89 -25.30 -46.46
C PHE A 21 19.69 -24.14 -45.46
N VAL A 22 20.21 -22.96 -45.77
CA VAL A 22 20.04 -21.76 -44.92
C VAL A 22 18.56 -21.37 -44.80
N LEU A 23 17.80 -21.43 -45.90
CA LEU A 23 16.37 -21.13 -45.88
C LEU A 23 15.59 -22.13 -45.00
N GLY A 24 15.95 -23.41 -45.04
CA GLY A 24 15.34 -24.45 -44.20
C GLY A 24 15.59 -24.24 -42.72
N VAL A 25 16.80 -23.82 -42.33
CA VAL A 25 17.14 -23.52 -40.92
C VAL A 25 16.35 -22.31 -40.42
N ILE A 26 16.17 -21.27 -41.24
CA ILE A 26 15.40 -20.07 -40.87
C ILE A 26 13.91 -20.43 -40.67
N VAL A 27 13.32 -21.21 -41.57
CA VAL A 27 11.91 -21.65 -41.43
C VAL A 27 11.74 -22.55 -40.21
N TYR A 28 12.67 -23.46 -39.95
CA TYR A 28 12.66 -24.30 -38.75
C TYR A 28 12.70 -23.45 -37.47
N PHE A 29 13.60 -22.47 -37.39
CA PHE A 29 13.73 -21.59 -36.23
C PHE A 29 12.46 -20.76 -35.99
N LEU A 30 11.85 -20.21 -37.05
CA LEU A 30 10.58 -19.48 -36.95
C LEU A 30 9.40 -20.37 -36.53
N TYR A 31 9.38 -21.64 -36.94
CA TYR A 31 8.35 -22.60 -36.53
C TYR A 31 8.50 -23.00 -35.05
N THR A 32 9.74 -23.15 -34.56
CA THR A 32 10.00 -23.49 -33.15
C THR A 32 9.87 -22.32 -32.18
N SER A 33 10.00 -21.06 -32.66
CA SER A 33 9.85 -19.86 -31.81
C SER A 33 8.40 -19.43 -31.54
N ASN A 34 7.42 -20.08 -32.16
CA ASN A 34 5.98 -19.76 -32.02
C ASN A 34 5.16 -20.92 -31.42
N ASN A 35 5.76 -21.78 -30.62
CA ASN A 35 5.08 -22.95 -30.08
C ASN A 35 5.21 -23.04 -28.55
N GLU A 36 4.60 -22.09 -27.85
CA GLU A 36 4.00 -22.44 -26.56
C GLU A 36 2.65 -23.11 -26.86
N MET A 37 2.61 -24.42 -26.63
CA MET A 37 1.38 -25.21 -26.65
C MET A 37 0.40 -24.64 -25.61
N ILE A 38 -0.68 -24.02 -26.08
CA ILE A 38 -1.88 -23.80 -25.28
C ILE A 38 -2.52 -25.17 -25.07
N SER A 39 -2.28 -25.76 -23.90
CA SER A 39 -3.10 -26.83 -23.37
C SER A 39 -4.42 -26.20 -22.94
N GLU A 40 -5.50 -26.44 -23.70
CA GLU A 40 -6.86 -26.15 -23.24
C GLU A 40 -7.22 -27.14 -22.11
N GLU A 41 -6.74 -26.86 -20.90
CA GLU A 41 -7.42 -27.33 -19.71
C GLU A 41 -8.74 -26.55 -19.57
N PRO A 42 -9.85 -27.19 -19.16
CA PRO A 42 -11.06 -26.47 -18.87
C PRO A 42 -10.73 -25.42 -17.81
N LEU A 43 -10.92 -24.15 -18.14
CA LEU A 43 -10.84 -22.99 -17.24
C LEU A 43 -11.70 -23.25 -16.00
N SER A 44 -11.10 -23.94 -15.03
CA SER A 44 -11.40 -23.74 -13.64
C SER A 44 -11.23 -22.24 -13.43
N LYS A 45 -12.24 -21.62 -12.83
CA LYS A 45 -12.14 -20.28 -12.28
C LYS A 45 -11.08 -20.33 -11.18
N THR A 46 -9.81 -20.34 -11.56
CA THR A 46 -8.73 -20.04 -10.66
C THR A 46 -8.84 -18.55 -10.46
N ASP A 47 -9.35 -18.22 -9.29
CA ASP A 47 -9.43 -16.89 -8.72
C ASP A 47 -8.36 -16.00 -9.32
N LEU A 48 -8.82 -14.95 -10.02
CA LEU A 48 -8.06 -13.73 -10.11
C LEU A 48 -7.75 -13.38 -8.66
N ILE A 49 -6.56 -13.75 -8.19
CA ILE A 49 -6.02 -13.23 -6.96
C ILE A 49 -5.94 -11.74 -7.23
N ASP A 50 -6.96 -11.02 -6.76
CA ASP A 50 -6.98 -9.58 -6.64
C ASP A 50 -5.82 -9.27 -5.69
N VAL A 51 -4.63 -9.05 -6.26
CA VAL A 51 -3.48 -8.55 -5.52
C VAL A 51 -3.84 -7.12 -5.19
N ARG A 52 -4.60 -6.95 -4.11
CA ARG A 52 -4.88 -5.66 -3.51
C ARG A 52 -3.53 -5.10 -3.07
N GLU A 53 -3.07 -4.08 -3.78
CA GLU A 53 -1.87 -3.35 -3.41
C GLU A 53 -2.13 -2.64 -2.09
N ASP A 54 -1.21 -2.77 -1.15
CA ASP A 54 -1.28 -2.11 0.15
C ASP A 54 -1.50 -0.60 -0.03
N ASN A 55 -2.39 -0.02 0.78
CA ASN A 55 -2.68 1.40 0.72
C ASN A 55 -1.43 2.23 1.10
N ALA A 56 -0.98 3.07 0.17
CA ALA A 56 0.24 3.86 0.34
C ALA A 56 0.15 4.86 1.51
N GLN A 57 -1.03 5.41 1.78
CA GLN A 57 -1.26 6.36 2.88
C GLN A 57 -1.22 5.64 4.23
N VAL A 58 -1.72 4.40 4.30
CA VAL A 58 -1.53 3.56 5.50
C VAL A 58 -0.04 3.30 5.74
N ASN A 59 0.70 2.92 4.70
CA ASN A 59 2.14 2.70 4.80
C ASN A 59 2.93 3.96 5.22
N ALA A 60 2.53 5.13 4.70
CA ALA A 60 3.12 6.41 5.08
C ALA A 60 2.90 6.73 6.58
N TYR A 61 1.67 6.57 7.07
CA TYR A 61 1.34 6.78 8.48
C TYR A 61 2.10 5.81 9.41
N VAL A 62 2.15 4.52 9.07
CA VAL A 62 2.89 3.52 9.84
C VAL A 62 4.38 3.90 9.91
N SER A 63 4.97 4.28 8.78
CA SER A 63 6.37 4.70 8.71
C SER A 63 6.63 5.98 9.53
N PHE A 64 5.71 6.94 9.49
CA PHE A 64 5.78 8.17 10.28
C PHE A 64 5.80 7.87 11.79
N ILE A 65 4.90 7.02 12.28
CA ILE A 65 4.85 6.64 13.70
C ILE A 65 6.10 5.88 14.14
N GLN A 66 6.56 4.90 13.34
CA GLN A 66 7.78 4.15 13.63
C GLN A 66 9.04 5.04 13.65
N SER A 67 9.11 6.02 12.75
CA SER A 67 10.21 6.98 12.71
C SER A 67 10.15 7.96 13.89
N GLY A 68 8.96 8.44 14.23
CA GLY A 68 8.72 9.35 15.35
C GLY A 68 9.08 8.76 16.72
N ASP A 69 9.05 7.44 16.85
CA ASP A 69 9.50 6.75 18.07
C ASP A 69 11.00 6.86 18.33
N THR A 70 11.79 7.01 17.27
CA THR A 70 13.24 7.23 17.36
C THR A 70 13.59 8.70 17.66
N ALA A 71 12.66 9.62 17.38
CA ALA A 71 12.81 11.04 17.67
C ALA A 71 12.43 11.36 19.13
N MET A 72 13.33 12.00 19.88
CA MET A 72 13.09 12.40 21.27
C MET A 72 12.05 13.53 21.43
N THR A 73 11.51 14.08 20.35
CA THR A 73 10.64 15.26 20.33
C THR A 73 9.19 14.88 20.07
N PHE A 74 8.49 14.38 21.09
CA PHE A 74 7.03 14.46 21.07
C PHE A 74 6.63 15.86 21.51
N ASP A 75 6.33 16.71 20.53
CA ASP A 75 5.81 18.05 20.68
C ASP A 75 4.40 18.16 20.07
N HIS A 76 3.83 19.36 20.13
CA HIS A 76 2.49 19.66 19.62
C HIS A 76 2.41 19.53 18.09
N THR A 77 3.51 19.80 17.38
CA THR A 77 3.61 19.58 15.94
C THR A 77 3.49 18.10 15.61
N PHE A 78 4.20 17.24 16.34
CA PHE A 78 4.08 15.80 16.18
C PHE A 78 2.64 15.31 16.39
N ALA A 79 1.96 15.76 17.45
CA ALA A 79 0.59 15.32 17.72
C ALA A 79 -0.42 15.77 16.65
N ASN A 80 -0.26 16.98 16.12
CA ASN A 80 -1.06 17.48 15.00
C ASN A 80 -0.81 16.66 13.72
N GLU A 81 0.45 16.45 13.37
CA GLU A 81 0.84 15.72 12.16
C GLU A 81 0.40 14.27 12.24
N ALA A 82 0.60 13.61 13.40
CA ALA A 82 0.15 12.25 13.67
C ALA A 82 -1.37 12.09 13.49
N LEU A 83 -2.18 13.03 14.01
CA LEU A 83 -3.64 12.99 13.82
C LEU A 83 -4.05 13.24 12.36
N THR A 84 -3.34 14.14 11.67
CA THR A 84 -3.61 14.46 10.27
C THR A 84 -3.30 13.25 9.38
N GLU A 85 -2.14 12.62 9.56
CA GLU A 85 -1.73 11.41 8.85
C GLU A 85 -2.64 10.22 9.21
N LEU A 86 -3.01 10.06 10.48
CA LEU A 86 -3.96 9.03 10.90
C LEU A 86 -5.33 9.20 10.22
N ALA A 87 -5.84 10.43 10.12
CA ALA A 87 -7.09 10.72 9.42
C ALA A 87 -6.99 10.43 7.92
N ASN A 88 -5.85 10.77 7.29
CA ASN A 88 -5.61 10.50 5.88
C ASN A 88 -5.53 8.99 5.60
N ALA A 89 -4.75 8.24 6.39
CA ALA A 89 -4.64 6.79 6.28
C ALA A 89 -5.99 6.08 6.52
N THR A 90 -6.72 6.49 7.55
CA THR A 90 -8.06 5.95 7.85
C THR A 90 -9.03 6.21 6.71
N GLY A 91 -9.01 7.42 6.13
CA GLY A 91 -9.86 7.76 5.00
C GLY A 91 -9.51 7.03 3.71
N ALA A 92 -8.22 6.84 3.45
CA ALA A 92 -7.77 6.09 2.28
C ALA A 92 -8.23 4.62 2.37
N LEU A 93 -7.99 3.98 3.52
CA LEU A 93 -8.45 2.62 3.75
C LEU A 93 -9.99 2.51 3.73
N ALA A 94 -10.70 3.48 4.30
CA ALA A 94 -12.16 3.51 4.28
C ALA A 94 -12.71 3.57 2.85
N ASN A 95 -12.11 4.40 2.00
CA ASN A 95 -12.49 4.50 0.59
C ASN A 95 -12.29 3.16 -0.13
N ASP A 96 -11.15 2.49 0.09
CA ASP A 96 -10.85 1.18 -0.51
C ASP A 96 -11.84 0.09 -0.05
N LEU A 97 -12.37 0.23 1.17
CA LEU A 97 -13.36 -0.69 1.76
C LEU A 97 -14.82 -0.26 1.51
N GLY A 98 -15.06 0.89 0.86
CA GLY A 98 -16.39 1.39 0.57
C GLY A 98 -17.15 2.01 1.76
N PHE A 99 -16.45 2.53 2.77
CA PHE A 99 -17.05 3.21 3.93
C PHE A 99 -17.06 4.73 3.75
N ASP A 100 -18.23 5.37 3.88
CA ASP A 100 -18.31 6.83 3.97
C ASP A 100 -18.13 7.30 5.43
N ILE A 101 -16.93 7.80 5.72
CA ILE A 101 -16.56 8.38 7.02
C ILE A 101 -16.14 9.84 6.89
N LYS A 102 -16.45 10.50 5.76
CA LYS A 102 -15.90 11.83 5.45
C LYS A 102 -16.20 12.85 6.54
N THR A 103 -17.44 12.86 7.03
CA THR A 103 -17.88 13.79 8.09
C THR A 103 -17.07 13.65 9.37
N ASP A 104 -16.66 12.43 9.72
CA ASP A 104 -15.88 12.18 10.93
C ASP A 104 -14.42 12.59 10.73
N LEU A 105 -13.84 12.32 9.55
CA LEU A 105 -12.50 12.78 9.20
C LEU A 105 -12.39 14.31 9.15
N ASP A 106 -13.41 15.01 8.64
CA ASP A 106 -13.45 16.48 8.64
C ASP A 106 -13.40 17.03 10.08
N LYS A 107 -14.14 16.43 11.02
CA LYS A 107 -14.09 16.83 12.45
C LYS A 107 -12.71 16.59 13.04
N VAL A 108 -12.08 15.46 12.72
CA VAL A 108 -10.74 15.12 13.22
C VAL A 108 -9.72 16.14 12.75
N LYS A 109 -9.75 16.53 11.47
CA LYS A 109 -8.84 17.54 10.93
C LYS A 109 -8.98 18.89 11.62
N VAL A 110 -10.21 19.34 11.86
CA VAL A 110 -10.49 20.56 12.63
C VAL A 110 -9.97 20.48 14.07
N LEU A 111 -10.04 19.31 14.71
CA LEU A 111 -9.47 19.10 16.05
C LEU A 111 -7.94 19.08 16.00
N ALA A 112 -7.35 18.46 14.98
CA ALA A 112 -5.91 18.41 14.81
C ALA A 112 -5.32 19.82 14.65
N GLU A 113 -5.91 20.67 13.81
CA GLU A 113 -5.46 22.05 13.56
C GLU A 113 -5.39 22.90 14.84
N LYS A 114 -6.22 22.62 15.85
CA LYS A 114 -6.22 23.36 17.12
C LYS A 114 -4.98 23.11 17.98
N ILE A 115 -4.26 22.01 17.73
CA ILE A 115 -3.13 21.56 18.56
C ILE A 115 -1.86 22.38 18.33
N ILE A 116 -1.74 23.14 17.23
CA ILE A 116 -0.46 23.79 16.88
C ILE A 116 -0.29 25.17 17.56
N ASN A 117 -1.34 25.73 18.14
CA ASN A 117 -1.37 27.16 18.46
C ASN A 117 -0.79 27.55 19.84
N ASP A 118 -0.71 26.65 20.82
CA ASP A 118 -0.16 26.95 22.16
C ASP A 118 0.42 25.69 22.87
N PRO A 119 1.74 25.52 22.96
CA PRO A 119 2.37 24.30 23.50
C PRO A 119 1.97 23.94 24.94
N TYR A 120 1.43 24.88 25.72
CA TYR A 120 1.02 24.64 27.12
C TYR A 120 -0.50 24.60 27.29
N ALA A 121 -1.27 24.62 26.21
CA ALA A 121 -2.71 24.52 26.28
C ALA A 121 -3.12 23.11 26.73
N VAL A 122 -3.69 23.01 27.93
CA VAL A 122 -4.35 21.78 28.43
C VAL A 122 -5.47 21.30 27.50
N THR A 123 -6.02 22.19 26.66
CA THR A 123 -7.05 21.85 25.68
C THR A 123 -6.54 20.93 24.58
N HIS A 124 -5.23 20.85 24.33
CA HIS A 124 -4.67 19.94 23.33
C HIS A 124 -4.96 18.47 23.65
N SER A 125 -4.80 18.05 24.90
CA SER A 125 -5.15 16.69 25.32
C SER A 125 -6.64 16.41 25.15
N THR A 126 -7.49 17.42 25.35
CA THR A 126 -8.94 17.32 25.10
C THR A 126 -9.23 17.15 23.61
N ASP A 127 -8.59 17.91 22.74
CA ASP A 127 -8.79 17.84 21.29
C ASP A 127 -8.23 16.53 20.70
N ILE A 128 -7.04 16.10 21.15
CA ILE A 128 -6.46 14.79 20.82
C ILE A 128 -7.41 13.66 21.24
N ARG A 129 -7.92 13.72 22.48
CA ARG A 129 -8.83 12.68 22.99
C ARG A 129 -10.10 12.59 22.14
N LYS A 130 -10.74 13.72 21.84
CA LYS A 130 -11.95 13.76 21.00
C LYS A 130 -11.67 13.26 19.58
N ALA A 131 -10.57 13.67 18.97
CA ALA A 131 -10.17 13.24 17.65
C ALA A 131 -9.93 11.72 17.61
N GLY A 132 -9.22 11.21 18.62
CA GLY A 132 -8.95 9.79 18.78
C GLY A 132 -10.22 8.97 18.99
N ASP A 133 -11.16 9.44 19.81
CA ASP A 133 -12.45 8.75 20.03
C ASP A 133 -13.23 8.63 18.71
N ILE A 134 -13.26 9.69 17.89
CA ILE A 134 -13.92 9.70 16.57
C ILE A 134 -13.26 8.68 15.62
N ILE A 135 -11.93 8.76 15.44
CA ILE A 135 -11.22 7.83 14.56
C ILE A 135 -11.36 6.38 15.04
N THR A 136 -11.23 6.14 16.34
CA THR A 136 -11.36 4.80 16.92
C THR A 136 -12.72 4.19 16.61
N ALA A 137 -13.80 4.99 16.63
CA ALA A 137 -15.13 4.53 16.26
C ALA A 137 -15.21 4.13 14.77
N SER A 138 -14.62 4.92 13.87
CA SER A 138 -14.54 4.60 12.44
C SER A 138 -13.71 3.34 12.19
N LEU A 139 -12.50 3.25 12.77
CA LEU A 139 -11.62 2.08 12.68
C LEU A 139 -12.30 0.81 13.21
N SER A 140 -12.96 0.89 14.36
CA SER A 140 -13.69 -0.23 14.94
C SER A 140 -14.86 -0.68 14.06
N SER A 141 -15.53 0.25 13.37
CA SER A 141 -16.64 -0.07 12.47
C SER A 141 -16.15 -0.81 11.23
N MET A 142 -15.07 -0.31 10.61
CA MET A 142 -14.42 -0.99 9.49
C MET A 142 -13.88 -2.37 9.89
N GLN A 143 -13.18 -2.44 11.03
CA GLN A 143 -12.63 -3.69 11.57
C GLN A 143 -13.72 -4.74 11.78
N LYS A 144 -14.84 -4.39 12.44
CA LYS A 144 -15.92 -5.35 12.71
C LYS A 144 -16.54 -5.91 11.45
N ALA A 145 -16.67 -5.09 10.41
CA ALA A 145 -17.30 -5.47 9.15
C ALA A 145 -16.37 -6.29 8.25
N MET A 146 -15.11 -5.89 8.14
CA MET A 146 -14.18 -6.43 7.13
C MET A 146 -13.10 -7.34 7.72
N PHE A 147 -12.75 -7.16 8.99
CA PHE A 147 -11.61 -7.83 9.65
C PHE A 147 -11.96 -8.36 11.05
N PRO A 148 -12.99 -9.20 11.22
CA PRO A 148 -13.50 -9.61 12.54
C PRO A 148 -12.44 -10.27 13.44
N GLY A 149 -11.38 -10.84 12.87
CA GLY A 149 -10.24 -11.42 13.59
C GLY A 149 -9.37 -10.40 14.35
N LEU A 150 -9.46 -9.11 14.03
CA LEU A 150 -8.65 -8.03 14.61
C LEU A 150 -9.34 -7.30 15.78
N SER A 151 -10.29 -7.97 16.46
CA SER A 151 -11.05 -7.36 17.55
C SER A 151 -10.18 -6.97 18.76
N ALA A 152 -9.09 -7.69 19.00
CA ALA A 152 -8.15 -7.38 20.08
C ALA A 152 -7.38 -6.09 19.79
N GLU A 153 -6.94 -5.90 18.55
CA GLU A 153 -6.25 -4.70 18.08
C GLU A 153 -7.18 -3.48 18.11
N ALA A 154 -8.42 -3.61 17.64
CA ALA A 154 -9.41 -2.53 17.76
C ALA A 154 -9.69 -2.15 19.22
N ALA A 155 -9.77 -3.14 20.12
CA ALA A 155 -9.93 -2.90 21.55
C ALA A 155 -8.68 -2.25 22.18
N GLU A 156 -7.47 -2.52 21.66
CA GLU A 156 -6.26 -1.82 22.10
C GLU A 156 -6.33 -0.34 21.76
N VAL A 157 -6.68 0.02 20.51
CA VAL A 157 -6.84 1.42 20.10
C VAL A 157 -7.84 2.15 21.01
N GLN A 158 -8.96 1.50 21.31
CA GLN A 158 -9.96 2.05 22.23
C GLN A 158 -9.43 2.20 23.66
N ARG A 159 -8.57 1.30 24.12
CA ARG A 159 -7.99 1.38 25.46
C ARG A 159 -6.92 2.45 25.57
N THR A 160 -6.06 2.58 24.56
CA THR A 160 -4.97 3.56 24.56
C THR A 160 -5.51 4.98 24.42
N VAL A 161 -6.48 5.22 23.54
CA VAL A 161 -7.17 6.53 23.49
C VAL A 161 -7.88 6.82 24.81
N ALA A 162 -8.45 5.80 25.46
CA ALA A 162 -9.14 5.96 26.74
C ALA A 162 -8.25 6.41 27.89
N LYS A 163 -6.93 6.15 27.81
CA LYS A 163 -5.95 6.58 28.82
C LYS A 163 -5.60 8.06 28.72
N ILE A 164 -5.76 8.67 27.54
CA ILE A 164 -5.47 10.10 27.36
C ILE A 164 -6.43 10.92 28.23
N ASN A 165 -5.88 11.59 29.23
CA ASN A 165 -6.64 12.37 30.20
C ASN A 165 -6.77 13.82 29.69
N PRO A 166 -8.00 14.32 29.44
CA PRO A 166 -8.21 15.66 28.92
C PRO A 166 -7.79 16.78 29.90
N GLN A 167 -7.55 16.45 31.17
CA GLN A 167 -7.16 17.40 32.23
C GLN A 167 -5.65 17.48 32.48
N ILE A 168 -4.86 16.64 31.81
CA ILE A 168 -3.39 16.61 31.95
C ILE A 168 -2.77 17.25 30.71
N LEU A 169 -1.67 18.00 30.86
CA LEU A 169 -0.94 18.54 29.71
C LEU A 169 -0.45 17.41 28.80
N THR A 170 -0.51 17.61 27.49
CA THR A 170 -0.09 16.59 26.52
C THR A 170 1.38 16.18 26.76
N LEU A 171 2.21 17.14 27.16
CA LEU A 171 3.63 16.94 27.48
C LEU A 171 3.85 16.00 28.68
N ASP A 172 2.91 15.94 29.62
CA ASP A 172 3.00 15.14 30.85
C ASP A 172 2.42 13.72 30.67
N GLN A 173 1.78 13.44 29.52
CA GLN A 173 1.18 12.15 29.19
C GLN A 173 1.60 11.63 27.80
N LYS A 174 2.81 12.01 27.36
CA LYS A 174 3.34 11.66 26.03
C LYS A 174 3.25 10.18 25.72
N ASP A 175 3.54 9.33 26.71
CA ASP A 175 3.55 7.88 26.51
C ASP A 175 2.16 7.33 26.21
N ASP A 176 1.12 7.86 26.86
CA ASP A 176 -0.27 7.47 26.58
C ASP A 176 -0.70 7.92 25.19
N VAL A 177 -0.33 9.13 24.78
CA VAL A 177 -0.65 9.65 23.44
C VAL A 177 0.12 8.90 22.36
N LYS A 178 1.40 8.59 22.57
CA LYS A 178 2.20 7.73 21.67
C LYS A 178 1.61 6.33 21.57
N ALA A 179 1.21 5.74 22.71
CA ALA A 179 0.58 4.43 22.72
C ALA A 179 -0.69 4.40 21.88
N PHE A 180 -1.50 5.47 21.92
CA PHE A 180 -2.66 5.62 21.03
C PHE A 180 -2.26 5.57 19.56
N PHE A 181 -1.36 6.44 19.11
CA PHE A 181 -0.95 6.48 17.70
C PHE A 181 -0.32 5.17 17.21
N ARG A 182 0.52 4.52 18.03
CA ARG A 182 1.12 3.21 17.74
C ARG A 182 0.06 2.13 17.55
N SER A 183 -0.85 2.01 18.51
CA SER A 183 -1.91 1.00 18.41
C SER A 183 -2.80 1.22 17.18
N ALA A 184 -3.07 2.48 16.81
CA ALA A 184 -3.81 2.81 15.60
C ALA A 184 -3.02 2.45 14.33
N ALA A 185 -1.70 2.67 14.31
CA ALA A 185 -0.83 2.26 13.20
C ALA A 185 -0.79 0.73 13.06
N ASP A 186 -0.65 0.00 14.17
CA ASP A 186 -0.65 -1.47 14.18
C ASP A 186 -1.98 -2.04 13.64
N LEU A 187 -3.12 -1.45 14.02
CA LEU A 187 -4.43 -1.86 13.52
C LEU A 187 -4.57 -1.55 12.03
N LEU A 188 -4.23 -0.33 11.59
CA LEU A 188 -4.30 0.06 10.19
C LEU A 188 -3.40 -0.82 9.32
N GLN A 189 -2.17 -1.11 9.76
CA GLN A 189 -1.24 -1.98 9.04
C GLN A 189 -1.81 -3.38 8.84
N LYS A 190 -2.50 -3.94 9.85
CA LYS A 190 -3.11 -5.27 9.77
C LYS A 190 -4.41 -5.31 8.93
N MET A 191 -5.06 -4.16 8.75
CA MET A 191 -6.23 -4.02 7.88
C MET A 191 -5.87 -3.59 6.45
N ASN A 192 -4.59 -3.30 6.19
CA ASN A 192 -4.12 -2.82 4.90
C ASN A 192 -4.25 -3.92 3.83
#